data_AF-A0A5C6UCI0-F1
#
_entry.id   AF-A0A5C6UCI0-F1
#
_cell.length_a   1.000
_cell.length_b   1.000
_cell.length_c   1.000
_cell.angle_alpha   90.00
_cell.angle_beta   90.00
_cell.angle_gamma   90.00
#
_symmetry.space_group_name_H-M   'P 1'
#
loop_
_entity.id
_entity.type
_entity.pdbx_description
1 polymer ?
#
loop_
_entity_poly.entity_id
_entity_poly.type
_entity_poly.pdbx_seq_one_letter_code
_entity_poly.pdbx_strand_id
1 'polypeptide(L)'
;MRKFLILALLPLATAGCISTATSIVKAPFQVAGKAVDWSTTSQEESDRNYGRKMRKQEAKEGRERKEREKQCRSNPDSSSCRQYQGYRAGY
;
A
#
# COMPACT_ATOMS: atom_id res chain seq x y z
N MET A 1 -13.86 38.83 30.78
CA MET A 1 -13.19 38.37 29.54
C MET A 1 -12.06 37.36 29.80
N ARG A 2 -10.98 37.71 30.53
CA ARG A 2 -9.79 36.85 30.72
C ARG A 2 -10.03 35.51 31.44
N LYS A 3 -11.02 35.45 32.36
CA LYS A 3 -11.39 34.21 33.08
C LYS A 3 -12.03 33.14 32.18
N PHE A 4 -12.74 33.55 31.12
CA PHE A 4 -13.38 32.62 30.18
C PHE A 4 -12.38 31.94 29.23
N LEU A 5 -11.28 32.63 28.88
CA LEU A 5 -10.19 32.06 28.07
C LEU A 5 -9.46 30.93 28.79
N ILE A 6 -9.27 31.02 30.12
CA ILE A 6 -8.60 29.99 30.92
C ILE A 6 -9.50 28.76 31.06
N LEU A 7 -10.82 28.95 31.22
CA LEU A 7 -11.79 27.87 31.34
C LEU A 7 -11.95 27.08 30.02
N ALA A 8 -11.82 27.76 28.87
CA ALA A 8 -11.86 27.14 27.54
C ALA A 8 -10.57 26.35 27.19
N LEU A 9 -9.42 26.71 27.78
CA LEU A 9 -8.14 26.03 27.55
C LEU A 9 -7.97 24.74 28.39
N LEU A 10 -8.70 24.64 29.50
CA LEU A 10 -8.65 23.52 30.43
C LEU A 10 -9.02 22.15 29.79
N PRO A 11 -10.09 22.01 28.99
CA PRO A 11 -10.41 20.75 28.32
C PRO A 11 -9.42 20.37 27.21
N LEU A 12 -8.75 21.34 26.56
CA LEU A 12 -7.72 21.04 25.56
C LEU A 12 -6.45 20.47 26.23
N ALA A 13 -6.07 21.01 27.40
CA ALA A 13 -4.94 20.52 28.17
C ALA A 13 -5.20 19.11 28.74
N THR A 14 -6.43 18.81 29.19
CA THR A 14 -6.79 17.49 29.72
C THR A 14 -7.09 16.47 28.62
N ALA A 15 -7.59 16.88 27.45
CA ALA A 15 -7.82 15.99 26.31
C ALA A 15 -6.51 15.32 25.83
N GLY A 16 -5.39 16.05 25.85
CA GLY A 16 -4.06 15.50 25.55
C GLY A 16 -3.66 14.37 26.51
N CYS A 17 -3.87 14.57 27.81
CA CYS A 17 -3.52 13.57 28.83
C CYS A 17 -4.40 12.31 28.75
N ILE A 18 -5.72 12.48 28.53
CA ILE A 18 -6.65 11.35 28.39
C ILE A 18 -6.32 10.53 27.13
N SER A 19 -5.98 11.21 26.03
CA SER A 19 -5.54 10.54 24.79
C SER A 19 -4.29 9.68 25.04
N THR A 20 -3.28 10.22 25.74
CA THR A 20 -2.06 9.47 26.05
C THR A 20 -2.33 8.25 26.93
N ALA A 21 -3.16 8.36 27.98
CA ALA A 21 -3.50 7.22 28.82
C ALA A 21 -4.23 6.11 28.03
N THR A 22 -5.18 6.48 27.15
CA THR A 22 -5.85 5.49 26.31
C THR A 22 -4.94 4.86 25.29
N SER A 23 -3.95 5.59 24.77
CA SER A 23 -2.94 5.03 23.87
C SER A 23 -1.99 4.06 24.56
N ILE A 24 -1.61 4.32 25.82
CA ILE A 24 -0.76 3.41 26.62
C ILE A 24 -1.50 2.11 26.91
N VAL A 25 -2.79 2.18 27.25
CA VAL A 25 -3.61 0.99 27.51
C VAL A 25 -3.87 0.20 26.22
N LYS A 26 -4.06 0.87 25.09
CA LYS A 26 -4.30 0.22 23.78
C LYS A 26 -3.02 -0.26 23.09
N ALA A 27 -1.87 0.35 23.38
CA ALA A 27 -0.58 -0.01 22.79
C ALA A 27 -0.27 -1.51 22.87
N PRO A 28 -0.36 -2.20 24.01
CA PRO A 28 -0.05 -3.63 24.08
C PRO A 28 -1.01 -4.47 23.24
N PHE A 29 -2.30 -4.15 23.19
CA PHE A 29 -3.26 -4.88 22.35
C PHE A 29 -3.04 -4.64 20.85
N GLN A 30 -2.67 -3.43 20.45
CA GLN A 30 -2.36 -3.12 19.06
C GLN A 30 -1.04 -3.77 18.61
N VAL A 31 -0.02 -3.77 19.47
CA VAL A 31 1.27 -4.40 19.19
C VAL A 31 1.12 -5.92 19.20
N ALA A 32 0.43 -6.50 20.18
CA ALA A 32 0.15 -7.93 20.22
C ALA A 32 -0.72 -8.37 19.05
N GLY A 33 -1.77 -7.61 18.69
CA GLY A 33 -2.59 -7.91 17.52
C GLY A 33 -1.80 -7.90 16.21
N LYS A 34 -0.91 -6.92 16.01
CA LYS A 34 -0.03 -6.86 14.84
C LYS A 34 1.06 -7.94 14.84
N ALA A 35 1.63 -8.25 16.02
CA ALA A 35 2.63 -9.30 16.16
C ALA A 35 2.01 -10.68 15.92
N VAL A 36 0.81 -10.92 16.46
CA VAL A 36 0.04 -12.14 16.23
C VAL A 36 -0.31 -12.24 14.75
N ASP A 37 -0.88 -11.21 14.12
CA ASP A 37 -1.24 -11.23 12.70
C ASP A 37 -0.03 -11.48 11.77
N TRP A 38 1.14 -10.93 12.11
CA TRP A 38 2.39 -11.21 11.41
C TRP A 38 2.92 -12.65 11.65
N SER A 39 2.73 -13.17 12.87
CA SER A 39 3.16 -14.54 13.23
C SER A 39 2.17 -15.64 12.83
N THR A 40 0.89 -15.29 12.65
CA THR A 40 -0.25 -16.19 12.35
C THR A 40 -0.65 -16.15 10.88
N THR A 41 -0.25 -15.12 10.11
CA THR A 41 -0.18 -15.28 8.66
C THR A 41 0.87 -16.33 8.37
N SER A 42 0.42 -17.58 8.28
CA SER A 42 1.25 -18.73 7.92
C SER A 42 1.97 -18.41 6.62
N GLN A 43 3.27 -18.72 6.55
CA GLN A 43 4.10 -18.50 5.36
C GLN A 43 3.44 -19.05 4.09
N GLU A 44 2.62 -20.11 4.22
CA GLU A 44 1.87 -20.71 3.13
C GLU A 44 0.84 -19.76 2.48
N GLU A 45 0.22 -18.86 3.24
CA GLU A 45 -0.77 -17.92 2.71
C GLU A 45 -0.09 -16.70 2.06
N SER A 46 1.02 -16.25 2.63
CA SER A 46 1.91 -15.28 2.01
C SER A 46 2.43 -15.79 0.66
N ASP A 47 2.91 -17.03 0.60
CA ASP A 47 3.45 -17.65 -0.61
C ASP A 47 2.37 -17.87 -1.69
N ARG A 48 1.17 -18.29 -1.29
CA ARG A 48 0.03 -18.40 -2.22
C ARG A 48 -0.37 -17.05 -2.78
N ASN A 49 -0.39 -16.00 -1.96
CA ASN A 49 -0.70 -14.64 -2.41
C ASN A 49 0.41 -14.07 -3.30
N TYR A 50 1.67 -14.33 -2.96
CA TYR A 50 2.82 -13.97 -3.78
C TYR A 50 2.74 -14.64 -5.16
N GLY A 51 2.52 -15.96 -5.21
CA GLY A 51 2.36 -16.70 -6.46
C GLY A 51 1.16 -16.25 -7.31
N ARG A 52 0.07 -15.78 -6.68
CA ARG A 52 -1.06 -15.15 -7.41
C ARG A 52 -0.68 -13.76 -7.94
N LYS A 53 0.06 -12.96 -7.17
CA LYS A 53 0.53 -11.64 -7.61
C LYS A 53 1.47 -11.76 -8.80
N MET A 54 2.43 -12.68 -8.76
CA MET A 54 3.36 -12.94 -9.86
C MET A 54 2.61 -13.34 -11.14
N ARG A 55 1.71 -14.33 -11.08
CA ARG A 55 0.90 -14.73 -12.24
C ARG A 55 0.06 -13.59 -12.81
N LYS A 56 -0.50 -12.72 -11.95
CA LYS A 56 -1.28 -11.55 -12.40
C LYS A 56 -0.39 -10.52 -13.07
N GLN A 57 0.81 -10.30 -12.55
CA GLN A 57 1.78 -9.39 -13.13
C GLN A 57 2.21 -9.87 -14.51
N GLU A 58 2.64 -11.14 -14.63
CA GLU A 58 3.00 -11.76 -15.90
C GLU A 58 1.87 -11.69 -16.93
N ALA A 59 0.63 -11.96 -16.50
CA ALA A 59 -0.53 -11.87 -17.38
C ALA A 59 -0.81 -10.43 -17.87
N LYS A 60 -0.63 -9.44 -16.98
CA LYS A 60 -0.80 -8.03 -17.32
C LYS A 60 0.27 -7.57 -18.31
N GLU A 61 1.53 -7.89 -18.04
CA GLU A 61 2.66 -7.57 -18.93
C GLU A 61 2.49 -8.25 -20.31
N GLY A 62 2.09 -9.52 -20.32
CA GLY A 62 1.81 -10.26 -21.55
C GLY A 62 0.64 -9.65 -22.36
N ARG A 63 -0.39 -9.14 -21.68
CA ARG A 63 -1.52 -8.45 -22.32
C ARG A 63 -1.10 -7.11 -22.92
N GLU A 64 -0.41 -6.28 -22.15
CA GLU A 64 0.10 -4.98 -22.61
C GLU A 64 1.03 -5.15 -23.83
N ARG A 65 1.85 -6.21 -23.83
CA ARG A 65 2.67 -6.55 -24.99
C ARG A 65 1.82 -6.87 -26.22
N LYS A 66 0.82 -7.74 -26.09
CA LYS A 66 -0.06 -8.12 -27.21
C LYS A 66 -0.84 -6.92 -27.74
N GLU A 67 -1.32 -6.05 -26.85
CA GLU A 67 -2.02 -4.83 -27.22
C GLU A 67 -1.11 -3.87 -27.99
N ARG A 68 0.13 -3.67 -27.53
CA ARG A 68 1.14 -2.88 -28.25
C ARG A 68 1.46 -3.46 -29.61
N GLU A 69 1.69 -4.77 -29.71
CA GLU A 69 1.95 -5.45 -30.99
C GLU A 69 0.77 -5.29 -31.96
N LYS A 70 -0.47 -5.40 -31.46
CA LYS A 70 -1.67 -5.18 -32.28
C LYS A 70 -1.80 -3.73 -32.74
N GLN A 71 -1.52 -2.77 -31.88
CA GLN A 71 -1.50 -1.35 -32.23
C GLN A 71 -0.47 -1.07 -33.33
N CYS A 72 0.74 -1.60 -33.19
CA CYS A 72 1.79 -1.46 -34.20
C CYS A 72 1.49 -2.16 -35.51
N ARG A 73 0.81 -3.31 -35.47
CA ARG A 73 0.32 -3.98 -36.67
C ARG A 73 -0.74 -3.15 -37.41
N SER A 74 -1.58 -2.44 -36.66
CA SER A 74 -2.66 -1.63 -37.22
C SER A 74 -2.18 -0.25 -37.68
N ASN A 75 -1.13 0.30 -37.06
CA ASN A 75 -0.55 1.60 -37.39
C ASN A 75 0.99 1.55 -37.31
N PRO A 76 1.66 1.02 -38.36
CA PRO A 76 3.10 0.77 -38.36
C PRO A 76 3.95 2.05 -38.40
N ASP A 77 3.41 3.17 -38.89
CA ASP A 77 4.14 4.43 -39.04
C ASP A 77 4.27 5.21 -37.72
N SER A 78 3.49 4.83 -36.70
CA SER A 78 3.55 5.46 -35.38
C SER A 78 4.95 5.36 -34.76
N SER A 79 5.46 6.49 -34.28
CA SER A 79 6.82 6.59 -33.70
C SER A 79 7.01 5.70 -32.47
N SER A 80 5.93 5.40 -31.74
CA SER A 80 5.89 4.49 -30.61
C SER A 80 6.22 3.04 -30.98
N CYS A 81 6.00 2.63 -32.23
CA CYS A 81 6.28 1.27 -32.70
C CYS A 81 7.73 1.08 -33.16
N ARG A 82 8.39 2.16 -33.57
CA ARG A 82 9.81 2.16 -33.96
C ARG A 82 10.75 2.14 -32.76
N GLN A 83 10.32 2.66 -31.61
CA GLN A 83 11.08 2.52 -30.36
C GLN A 83 10.86 1.12 -29.77
N TYR A 84 11.62 0.13 -30.25
CA TYR A 84 11.78 -1.13 -29.54
C TYR A 84 12.52 -0.86 -28.22
N GLN A 85 11.77 -0.57 -27.17
CA GLN A 85 12.28 -0.51 -25.81
C GLN A 85 12.33 -1.95 -25.29
N GLY A 86 13.37 -2.67 -25.71
CA GLY A 86 13.61 -4.06 -25.31
C GLY A 86 13.56 -4.23 -23.80
N TYR A 87 13.06 -5.39 -23.37
CA TYR A 87 12.95 -5.80 -21.97
C TYR A 87 14.26 -5.55 -21.20
N ARG A 88 14.24 -4.64 -20.22
CA ARG A 88 15.22 -4.64 -19.13
C ARG A 88 14.63 -5.49 -18.02
N ALA A 89 15.15 -6.69 -17.84
CA ALA A 89 14.92 -7.45 -16.62
C ALA A 89 15.26 -6.51 -15.45
N GLY A 90 14.29 -6.22 -14.59
CA GLY A 90 14.58 -5.55 -13.32
C GLY A 90 15.55 -6.45 -12.55
N TYR A 91 16.73 -5.90 -12.23
CA TYR A 91 17.65 -6.52 -11.28
C TYR A 91 17.03 -6.55 -9.88
#